data_AF-A0AAV3XIG9-F1
#
_entry.id   AF-A0AAV3XIG9-F1
#
_cell.length_a   1.000
_cell.length_b   1.000
_cell.length_c   1.000
_cell.angle_alpha   90.00
_cell.angle_beta   90.00
_cell.angle_gamma   90.00
#
_symmetry.space_group_name_H-M   'P 1'
#
loop_
_entity.id
_entity.type
_entity.pdbx_description
1 polymer ?
#
loop_
_entity_poly.entity_id
_entity_poly.type
_entity_poly.pdbx_seq_one_letter_code
_entity_poly.pdbx_strand_id
1 'polypeptide(L)'
;MAARGIAAPPTPWSRSLAEPKIDPTAYVHSFSNIIGDVQIGANVMIAPGTSIRADEGTPFYIGEGTNIQDGVVIHGLEQGRVIGDDAEEYSVWIGKNASITHMALIHGPCYVGDDCFIGFRSTVFNARVGKGCIVMMHALIQDVEIPPGKFVPSGSIITTQQQADRLPDVQEEDTEFSRHVVGINDALRSGYQCADNVACITNIRKEQVGTNNNSFESESTSMNTAEIASLVRSLIAKGCRIGIEYADERRFRTSSWQSGGSVDGNNERGAIASVQSALSEHAGEYVRLIGIDPKAKRRVVEQIIQRPDGSQPVAKASAPATNYSPYSSNGNGSYSGAAASGSISAEVVEFVRNLLAKGYKIGTEHADERRFRTSSWHSCTPIEAKPEAEVLANLEGCLAEHAGEYVRLFGIDPKAKRRVMEQIIQRPNGKTVTTGTSAPAAVRSTASVATAPAPDSSVLTPQAVEQVRELLSQGYRIGLEHADERRYRTSSWQSCGPIEAKDAREAISALEASLNEYSGEYVRLIGIDTKAKRRVRETIIQQPHAKNGSR
;
A
#
# COMPACT_ATOMS: atom_id res chain seq x y z
N MET A 1 -20.31 8.29 -21.10
CA MET A 1 -19.22 9.16 -20.63
C MET A 1 -19.81 10.32 -19.85
N ALA A 2 -19.52 10.42 -18.56
CA ALA A 2 -19.89 11.57 -17.73
C ALA A 2 -18.85 11.69 -16.61
N ALA A 3 -17.67 12.21 -16.96
CA ALA A 3 -16.84 12.88 -15.97
C ALA A 3 -17.72 13.98 -15.35
N ARG A 4 -17.89 13.95 -14.03
CA ARG A 4 -18.73 14.94 -13.35
C ARG A 4 -17.93 16.24 -13.21
N GLY A 5 -17.96 17.04 -14.28
CA GLY A 5 -17.72 18.47 -14.18
C GLY A 5 -18.85 19.07 -13.33
N ILE A 6 -18.50 19.67 -12.20
CA ILE A 6 -19.46 20.31 -11.29
C ILE A 6 -19.04 21.77 -11.14
N ALA A 7 -20.01 22.69 -11.23
CA ALA A 7 -19.77 24.09 -10.93
C ALA A 7 -19.19 24.27 -9.52
N ALA A 8 -18.32 25.27 -9.33
CA ALA A 8 -17.93 25.72 -7.99
C ALA A 8 -19.19 26.10 -7.19
N PRO A 9 -19.32 25.70 -5.91
CA PRO A 9 -20.44 26.11 -5.08
C PRO A 9 -20.41 27.62 -4.80
N PRO A 10 -21.56 28.27 -4.52
CA PRO A 10 -21.58 29.64 -4.05
C PRO A 10 -21.03 29.74 -2.62
N THR A 11 -20.07 30.63 -2.40
CA THR A 11 -19.39 30.85 -1.12
C THR A 11 -19.30 32.36 -0.81
N PRO A 12 -18.79 32.77 0.36
CA PRO A 12 -18.48 34.18 0.63
C PRO A 12 -17.42 34.76 -0.31
N TRP A 13 -16.44 33.95 -0.75
CA TRP A 13 -15.32 34.36 -1.61
C TRP A 13 -15.60 34.24 -3.12
N SER A 14 -16.54 33.39 -3.54
CA SER A 14 -16.89 33.23 -4.95
C SER A 14 -18.38 33.04 -5.20
N ARG A 15 -18.88 33.67 -6.26
CA ARG A 15 -20.25 33.52 -6.78
C ARG A 15 -20.29 33.24 -8.29
N SER A 16 -19.14 32.94 -8.90
CA SER A 16 -19.04 32.77 -10.36
C SER A 16 -19.72 31.50 -10.89
N LEU A 17 -19.89 30.48 -10.02
CA LEU A 17 -20.40 29.16 -10.38
C LEU A 17 -19.63 28.53 -11.57
N ALA A 18 -18.33 28.81 -11.66
CA ALA A 18 -17.50 28.39 -12.78
C ALA A 18 -17.44 26.86 -12.91
N GLU A 19 -17.48 26.37 -14.15
CA GLU A 19 -17.39 24.95 -14.51
C GLU A 19 -16.05 24.63 -15.19
N PRO A 20 -15.60 23.35 -15.16
CA PRO A 20 -14.36 22.94 -15.81
C PRO A 20 -14.39 23.14 -17.34
N LYS A 21 -13.32 23.73 -17.88
CA LYS A 21 -13.09 23.91 -19.31
C LYS A 21 -12.14 22.81 -19.78
N ILE A 22 -12.67 21.81 -20.49
CA ILE A 22 -11.93 20.60 -20.87
C ILE A 22 -11.80 20.56 -22.40
N ASP A 23 -10.56 20.47 -22.90
CA ASP A 23 -10.30 20.34 -24.34
C ASP A 23 -10.90 19.03 -24.91
N PRO A 24 -11.52 19.04 -26.11
CA PRO A 24 -12.11 17.84 -26.72
C PRO A 24 -11.13 16.68 -26.97
N THR A 25 -9.82 16.93 -27.03
CA THR A 25 -8.78 15.91 -27.23
C THR A 25 -8.28 15.30 -25.92
N ALA A 26 -8.65 15.85 -24.75
CA ALA A 26 -8.36 15.25 -23.47
C ALA A 26 -9.20 13.97 -23.23
N TYR A 27 -8.73 13.09 -22.34
CA TYR A 27 -9.52 11.98 -21.82
C TYR A 27 -9.65 12.08 -20.30
N VAL A 28 -10.89 12.05 -19.82
CA VAL A 28 -11.21 12.09 -18.38
C VAL A 28 -11.96 10.83 -18.01
N HIS A 29 -11.32 9.99 -17.20
CA HIS A 29 -11.91 8.72 -16.78
C HIS A 29 -13.17 8.95 -15.93
N SER A 30 -14.23 8.18 -16.22
CA SER A 30 -15.56 8.33 -15.59
C SER A 30 -15.58 8.25 -14.05
N PHE A 31 -14.61 7.56 -13.45
CA PHE A 31 -14.40 7.51 -12.00
C PHE A 31 -13.42 8.61 -11.55
N SER A 32 -13.72 9.87 -11.83
CA SER A 32 -12.97 11.05 -11.36
C SER A 32 -13.93 12.22 -11.09
N ASN A 33 -13.52 13.15 -10.23
CA ASN A 33 -14.28 14.36 -9.91
C ASN A 33 -13.47 15.62 -10.28
N ILE A 34 -14.11 16.55 -11.00
CA ILE A 34 -13.52 17.84 -11.40
C ILE A 34 -14.52 18.95 -11.06
N ILE A 35 -14.12 19.91 -10.24
CA ILE A 35 -15.02 20.94 -9.68
C ILE A 35 -14.41 22.33 -9.83
N GLY A 36 -15.19 23.32 -10.27
CA GLY A 36 -14.80 24.73 -10.33
C GLY A 36 -14.07 25.17 -11.61
N ASP A 37 -13.44 26.35 -11.58
CA ASP A 37 -12.66 26.87 -12.72
C ASP A 37 -11.33 26.12 -12.87
N VAL A 38 -11.42 25.00 -13.59
CA VAL A 38 -10.30 24.12 -13.91
C VAL A 38 -10.16 24.09 -15.42
N GLN A 39 -8.99 24.51 -15.91
CA GLN A 39 -8.66 24.56 -17.33
C GLN A 39 -7.78 23.36 -17.68
N ILE A 40 -8.28 22.47 -18.55
CA ILE A 40 -7.62 21.24 -18.97
C ILE A 40 -7.32 21.32 -20.46
N GLY A 41 -6.04 21.39 -20.79
CA GLY A 41 -5.55 21.53 -22.16
C GLY A 41 -5.66 20.28 -23.02
N ALA A 42 -5.23 20.42 -24.27
CA ALA A 42 -5.25 19.35 -25.26
C ALA A 42 -4.41 18.14 -24.84
N ASN A 43 -4.81 16.96 -25.31
CA ASN A 43 -4.10 15.69 -25.08
C ASN A 43 -3.84 15.34 -23.60
N VAL A 44 -4.54 15.96 -22.64
CA VAL A 44 -4.43 15.62 -21.22
C VAL A 44 -5.11 14.29 -20.92
N MET A 45 -4.54 13.51 -20.00
CA MET A 45 -5.18 12.30 -19.48
C MET A 45 -5.42 12.40 -17.97
N ILE A 46 -6.67 12.18 -17.54
CA ILE A 46 -7.07 12.15 -16.13
C ILE A 46 -7.58 10.75 -15.77
N ALA A 47 -6.89 10.12 -14.83
CA ALA A 47 -7.04 8.71 -14.46
C ALA A 47 -8.10 8.48 -13.34
N PRO A 48 -8.45 7.22 -13.04
CA PRO A 48 -9.40 6.86 -11.98
C PRO A 48 -9.03 7.38 -10.56
N GLY A 49 -10.03 7.65 -9.73
CA GLY A 49 -9.87 8.09 -8.34
C GLY A 49 -9.40 9.54 -8.15
N THR A 50 -9.08 10.26 -9.23
CA THR A 50 -8.58 11.64 -9.20
C THR A 50 -9.65 12.63 -8.70
N SER A 51 -9.23 13.60 -7.88
CA SER A 51 -10.06 14.70 -7.38
C SER A 51 -9.38 16.05 -7.61
N ILE A 52 -9.91 16.83 -8.57
CA ILE A 52 -9.45 18.19 -8.90
C ILE A 52 -10.54 19.18 -8.49
N ARG A 53 -10.25 20.09 -7.57
CA ARG A 53 -11.30 20.90 -6.93
C ARG A 53 -10.86 22.35 -6.71
N ALA A 54 -11.31 23.25 -7.57
CA ALA A 54 -11.07 24.69 -7.53
C ALA A 54 -12.27 25.45 -6.94
N ASP A 55 -12.65 25.09 -5.70
CA ASP A 55 -13.78 25.68 -4.96
C ASP A 55 -13.35 26.70 -3.88
N GLU A 56 -12.07 26.73 -3.53
CA GLU A 56 -11.47 27.63 -2.56
C GLU A 56 -10.41 28.50 -3.27
N GLY A 57 -9.20 27.99 -3.43
CA GLY A 57 -8.22 28.50 -4.39
C GLY A 57 -8.66 28.24 -5.83
N THR A 58 -8.59 29.26 -6.68
CA THR A 58 -9.06 29.23 -8.08
C THR A 58 -8.41 30.38 -8.87
N PRO A 59 -8.17 30.27 -10.20
CA PRO A 59 -8.37 29.11 -11.07
C PRO A 59 -7.22 28.08 -11.00
N PHE A 60 -7.43 26.89 -11.58
CA PHE A 60 -6.39 25.90 -11.84
C PHE A 60 -6.15 25.72 -13.35
N TYR A 61 -4.89 25.51 -13.76
CA TYR A 61 -4.48 25.20 -15.14
C TYR A 61 -3.69 23.89 -15.22
N ILE A 62 -4.00 23.09 -16.24
CA ILE A 62 -3.32 21.83 -16.58
C ILE A 62 -2.99 21.86 -18.08
N GLY A 63 -1.71 22.01 -18.40
CA GLY A 63 -1.20 22.21 -19.76
C GLY A 63 -1.30 20.97 -20.66
N GLU A 64 -1.07 21.22 -21.95
CA GLU A 64 -1.13 20.20 -23.01
C GLU A 64 -0.24 18.98 -22.74
N GLY A 65 -0.72 17.77 -23.07
CA GLY A 65 0.05 16.52 -22.97
C GLY A 65 0.34 16.05 -21.55
N THR A 66 -0.14 16.77 -20.52
CA THR A 66 0.05 16.42 -19.12
C THR A 66 -0.83 15.24 -18.71
N ASN A 67 -0.30 14.36 -17.84
CA ASN A 67 -1.05 13.25 -17.28
C ASN A 67 -1.25 13.40 -15.76
N ILE A 68 -2.47 13.17 -15.31
CA ILE A 68 -2.91 13.20 -13.91
C ILE A 68 -3.35 11.78 -13.55
N GLN A 69 -2.50 11.05 -12.83
CA GLN A 69 -2.63 9.61 -12.62
C GLN A 69 -3.48 9.24 -11.38
N ASP A 70 -3.67 7.95 -11.15
CA ASP A 70 -4.68 7.43 -10.24
C ASP A 70 -4.62 8.01 -8.82
N GLY A 71 -5.75 8.48 -8.33
CA GLY A 71 -5.90 8.99 -6.97
C GLY A 71 -5.15 10.29 -6.66
N VAL A 72 -4.67 11.02 -7.68
CA VAL A 72 -4.09 12.36 -7.48
C VAL A 72 -5.14 13.32 -6.93
N VAL A 73 -4.70 14.20 -6.03
CA VAL A 73 -5.52 15.28 -5.48
C VAL A 73 -4.91 16.63 -5.88
N ILE A 74 -5.75 17.51 -6.42
CA ILE A 74 -5.41 18.90 -6.72
C ILE A 74 -6.42 19.81 -6.00
N HIS A 75 -5.91 20.64 -5.08
CA HIS A 75 -6.67 21.63 -4.32
C HIS A 75 -5.83 22.90 -4.13
N GLY A 76 -6.35 23.93 -3.46
CA GLY A 76 -5.63 25.19 -3.27
C GLY A 76 -6.27 26.07 -2.21
N LEU A 77 -5.43 26.79 -1.47
CA LEU A 77 -5.88 27.75 -0.46
C LEU A 77 -6.60 28.95 -1.11
N GLU A 78 -7.56 29.52 -0.39
CA GLU A 78 -8.31 30.73 -0.79
C GLU A 78 -7.36 31.86 -1.24
N GLN A 79 -6.30 32.07 -0.46
CA GLN A 79 -5.31 33.13 -0.62
C GLN A 79 -3.97 32.58 -1.13
N GLY A 80 -3.22 33.44 -1.83
CA GLY A 80 -1.97 33.09 -2.51
C GLY A 80 -2.20 32.63 -3.94
N ARG A 81 -1.42 33.17 -4.87
CA ARG A 81 -1.46 32.85 -6.30
C ARG A 81 -0.02 32.71 -6.84
N VAL A 82 0.12 31.96 -7.92
CA VAL A 82 1.31 31.92 -8.77
C VAL A 82 0.99 32.58 -10.10
N ILE A 83 2.01 33.10 -10.78
CA ILE A 83 1.86 33.61 -12.15
C ILE A 83 2.11 32.47 -13.13
N GLY A 84 1.16 32.25 -14.04
CA GLY A 84 1.26 31.29 -15.15
C GLY A 84 2.23 31.76 -16.24
N ASP A 85 2.54 30.89 -17.20
CA ASP A 85 3.41 31.26 -18.33
C ASP A 85 2.69 32.17 -19.35
N ASP A 86 1.37 32.31 -19.23
CA ASP A 86 0.52 33.30 -19.91
C ASP A 86 0.44 34.65 -19.17
N ALA A 87 1.17 34.79 -18.05
CA ALA A 87 1.20 35.94 -17.15
C ALA A 87 -0.09 36.23 -16.34
N GLU A 88 -1.05 35.30 -16.30
CA GLU A 88 -2.26 35.39 -15.47
C GLU A 88 -2.08 34.74 -14.07
N GLU A 89 -2.98 35.05 -13.14
CA GLU A 89 -2.94 34.50 -11.76
C GLU A 89 -3.66 33.15 -11.61
N TYR A 90 -2.96 32.17 -11.03
CA TYR A 90 -3.49 30.84 -10.75
C TYR A 90 -3.29 30.43 -9.30
N SER A 91 -4.22 29.63 -8.75
CA SER A 91 -3.96 28.94 -7.48
C SER A 91 -3.10 27.69 -7.71
N VAL A 92 -3.31 26.99 -8.84
CA VAL A 92 -2.43 25.89 -9.29
C VAL A 92 -2.15 26.05 -10.78
N TRP A 93 -0.87 26.12 -11.14
CA TRP A 93 -0.38 26.02 -12.52
C TRP A 93 0.38 24.70 -12.70
N ILE A 94 -0.01 23.91 -13.68
CA ILE A 94 0.75 22.73 -14.14
C ILE A 94 0.98 22.90 -15.63
N GLY A 95 2.25 22.96 -16.04
CA GLY A 95 2.69 23.17 -17.41
C GLY A 95 2.39 21.99 -18.35
N LYS A 96 3.05 22.01 -19.51
CA LYS A 96 2.88 21.01 -20.58
C LYS A 96 3.74 19.77 -20.34
N ASN A 97 3.32 18.63 -20.87
CA ASN A 97 4.04 17.35 -20.79
C ASN A 97 4.42 16.94 -19.34
N ALA A 98 3.71 17.42 -18.33
CA ALA A 98 4.00 17.07 -16.95
C ALA A 98 3.40 15.69 -16.61
N SER A 99 4.04 14.95 -15.72
CA SER A 99 3.54 13.68 -15.22
C SER A 99 3.26 13.78 -13.72
N ILE A 100 2.01 14.00 -13.35
CA ILE A 100 1.55 14.04 -11.95
C ILE A 100 1.10 12.63 -11.58
N THR A 101 2.01 11.87 -10.96
CA THR A 101 1.88 10.41 -10.88
C THR A 101 1.08 9.92 -9.67
N HIS A 102 0.77 8.61 -9.64
CA HIS A 102 -0.19 8.00 -8.73
C HIS A 102 -0.13 8.52 -7.27
N MET A 103 -1.29 8.97 -6.76
CA MET A 103 -1.50 9.46 -5.40
C MET A 103 -0.65 10.68 -5.00
N ALA A 104 -0.08 11.44 -5.95
CA ALA A 104 0.55 12.73 -5.66
C ALA A 104 -0.48 13.78 -5.19
N LEU A 105 -0.01 14.76 -4.42
CA LEU A 105 -0.79 15.90 -3.94
C LEU A 105 -0.19 17.20 -4.48
N ILE A 106 -0.96 17.94 -5.26
CA ILE A 106 -0.62 19.30 -5.69
C ILE A 106 -1.55 20.27 -4.96
N HIS A 107 -0.98 21.20 -4.18
CA HIS A 107 -1.76 22.11 -3.35
C HIS A 107 -1.37 23.57 -3.56
N GLY A 108 -2.31 24.38 -4.04
CA GLY A 108 -2.13 25.81 -4.26
C GLY A 108 -1.80 26.62 -3.00
N PRO A 109 -1.02 27.71 -3.09
CA PRO A 109 -0.41 28.25 -4.32
C PRO A 109 0.73 27.37 -4.83
N CYS A 110 0.67 26.93 -6.08
CA CYS A 110 1.63 25.96 -6.62
C CYS A 110 1.86 26.16 -8.11
N TYR A 111 3.12 26.14 -8.54
CA TYR A 111 3.52 26.14 -9.95
C TYR A 111 4.38 24.90 -10.21
N VAL A 112 4.01 24.10 -11.21
CA VAL A 112 4.82 23.00 -11.76
C VAL A 112 5.06 23.31 -13.23
N GLY A 113 6.33 23.50 -13.62
CA GLY A 113 6.68 23.86 -15.00
C GLY A 113 6.51 22.73 -16.00
N ASP A 114 6.74 23.04 -17.28
CA ASP A 114 6.77 22.06 -18.37
C ASP A 114 7.70 20.87 -18.09
N ASP A 115 7.42 19.73 -18.72
CA ASP A 115 8.26 18.53 -18.80
C ASP A 115 8.63 17.91 -17.43
N CYS A 116 7.97 18.34 -16.34
CA CYS A 116 8.22 17.88 -14.97
C CYS A 116 7.64 16.48 -14.69
N PHE A 117 8.37 15.69 -13.91
CA PHE A 117 7.86 14.45 -13.33
C PHE A 117 7.63 14.62 -11.82
N ILE A 118 6.41 14.39 -11.34
CA ILE A 118 6.07 14.40 -9.90
C ILE A 118 5.71 12.98 -9.47
N GLY A 119 6.64 12.34 -8.77
CA GLY A 119 6.63 10.92 -8.41
C GLY A 119 5.55 10.48 -7.42
N PHE A 120 5.40 9.16 -7.28
CA PHE A 120 4.28 8.54 -6.56
C PHE A 120 4.21 9.05 -5.11
N ARG A 121 3.00 9.42 -4.65
CA ARG A 121 2.76 9.97 -3.31
C ARG A 121 3.62 11.19 -2.93
N SER A 122 4.18 11.91 -3.89
CA SER A 122 4.91 13.15 -3.60
C SER A 122 3.94 14.32 -3.45
N THR A 123 4.30 15.28 -2.61
CA THR A 123 3.49 16.47 -2.29
C THR A 123 4.23 17.72 -2.69
N VAL A 124 3.55 18.63 -3.40
CA VAL A 124 4.01 19.98 -3.71
C VAL A 124 2.99 20.98 -3.16
N PHE A 125 3.40 21.84 -2.22
CA PHE A 125 2.50 22.79 -1.54
C PHE A 125 3.23 24.13 -1.27
N ASN A 126 2.58 25.26 -1.57
CA ASN A 126 3.17 26.60 -1.39
C ASN A 126 4.57 26.71 -2.01
N ALA A 127 4.72 26.21 -3.23
CA ALA A 127 6.02 25.97 -3.85
C ALA A 127 5.99 26.14 -5.37
N ARG A 128 7.16 26.43 -5.94
CA ARG A 128 7.39 26.41 -7.38
C ARG A 128 8.36 25.29 -7.74
N VAL A 129 8.02 24.50 -8.74
CA VAL A 129 8.90 23.49 -9.34
C VAL A 129 9.21 23.93 -10.77
N GLY A 130 10.46 24.32 -11.04
CA GLY A 130 10.90 24.81 -12.34
C GLY A 130 10.81 23.76 -13.45
N LYS A 131 10.79 24.20 -14.72
CA LYS A 131 10.73 23.34 -15.90
C LYS A 131 11.74 22.17 -15.87
N GLY A 132 11.31 20.99 -16.30
CA GLY A 132 12.15 19.80 -16.46
C GLY A 132 12.67 19.20 -15.16
N CYS A 133 12.07 19.51 -14.00
CA CYS A 133 12.43 18.86 -12.74
C CYS A 133 11.91 17.43 -12.66
N ILE A 134 12.71 16.55 -12.07
CA ILE A 134 12.36 15.15 -11.83
C ILE A 134 12.27 14.93 -10.32
N VAL A 135 11.04 14.92 -9.81
CA VAL A 135 10.75 14.68 -8.40
C VAL A 135 10.40 13.21 -8.22
N MET A 136 11.24 12.47 -7.51
CA MET A 136 11.03 11.05 -7.28
C MET A 136 10.00 10.79 -6.17
N MET A 137 9.82 9.52 -5.79
CA MET A 137 8.66 9.07 -5.01
C MET A 137 8.71 9.50 -3.54
N HIS A 138 7.55 9.73 -2.94
CA HIS A 138 7.38 10.07 -1.52
C HIS A 138 8.14 11.35 -1.08
N ALA A 139 8.40 12.29 -1.99
CA ALA A 139 9.04 13.56 -1.67
C ALA A 139 8.02 14.59 -1.15
N LEU A 140 8.43 15.45 -0.21
CA LEU A 140 7.68 16.64 0.20
C LEU A 140 8.47 17.88 -0.24
N ILE A 141 7.83 18.73 -1.04
CA ILE A 141 8.35 20.03 -1.47
C ILE A 141 7.39 21.08 -0.94
N GLN A 142 7.88 21.94 -0.04
CA GLN A 142 7.05 22.94 0.63
C GLN A 142 7.81 24.26 0.88
N ASP A 143 7.15 25.40 0.70
CA ASP A 143 7.68 26.73 1.04
C ASP A 143 9.01 27.10 0.32
N VAL A 144 9.21 26.60 -0.91
CA VAL A 144 10.46 26.74 -1.70
C VAL A 144 10.22 26.92 -3.21
N GLU A 145 11.21 27.47 -3.90
CA GLU A 145 11.33 27.40 -5.36
C GLU A 145 12.44 26.42 -5.75
N ILE A 146 12.08 25.31 -6.38
CA ILE A 146 13.03 24.36 -6.99
C ILE A 146 13.48 24.93 -8.33
N PRO A 147 14.78 25.20 -8.56
CA PRO A 147 15.28 25.69 -9.84
C PRO A 147 14.95 24.72 -11.01
N PRO A 148 14.87 25.19 -12.26
CA PRO A 148 14.67 24.32 -13.42
C PRO A 148 15.74 23.23 -13.55
N GLY A 149 15.36 22.08 -14.09
CA GLY A 149 16.28 20.96 -14.36
C GLY A 149 16.86 20.28 -13.12
N LYS A 150 16.18 20.34 -11.97
CA LYS A 150 16.64 19.71 -10.72
C LYS A 150 16.00 18.34 -10.46
N PHE A 151 16.81 17.44 -9.92
CA PHE A 151 16.40 16.10 -9.50
C PHE A 151 16.20 16.07 -7.98
N VAL A 152 15.01 15.64 -7.53
CA VAL A 152 14.68 15.48 -6.10
C VAL A 152 14.61 13.98 -5.77
N PRO A 153 15.57 13.43 -4.99
CA PRO A 153 15.59 12.01 -4.63
C PRO A 153 14.36 11.54 -3.84
N SER A 154 14.05 10.25 -3.91
CA SER A 154 12.89 9.66 -3.22
C SER A 154 12.96 9.85 -1.71
N GLY A 155 11.83 10.21 -1.08
CA GLY A 155 11.74 10.46 0.36
C GLY A 155 12.35 11.79 0.83
N SER A 156 12.80 12.65 -0.08
CA SER A 156 13.33 13.97 0.28
C SER A 156 12.27 14.87 0.90
N ILE A 157 12.64 15.63 1.94
CA ILE A 157 11.82 16.69 2.53
C ILE A 157 12.55 18.01 2.32
N ILE A 158 12.07 18.80 1.35
CA ILE A 158 12.64 20.08 0.94
C ILE A 158 11.70 21.18 1.47
N THR A 159 12.10 21.82 2.56
CA THR A 159 11.30 22.83 3.29
C THR A 159 12.07 24.12 3.55
N THR A 160 13.26 24.26 2.95
CA THR A 160 14.09 25.46 3.03
C THR A 160 14.78 25.69 1.68
N GLN A 161 14.90 26.95 1.26
CA GLN A 161 15.50 27.29 -0.04
C GLN A 161 16.93 26.75 -0.18
N GLN A 162 17.71 26.73 0.91
CA GLN A 162 19.06 26.17 0.94
C GLN A 162 19.13 24.67 0.62
N GLN A 163 18.05 23.91 0.82
CA GLN A 163 17.96 22.52 0.35
C GLN A 163 17.66 22.46 -1.15
N ALA A 164 16.74 23.30 -1.63
CA ALA A 164 16.36 23.40 -3.04
C ALA A 164 17.54 23.83 -3.94
N ASP A 165 18.28 24.84 -3.52
CA ASP A 165 19.45 25.39 -4.23
C ASP A 165 20.59 24.35 -4.40
N ARG A 166 20.62 23.33 -3.53
CA ARG A 166 21.66 22.28 -3.48
C ARG A 166 21.26 20.97 -4.15
N LEU A 167 20.08 20.92 -4.78
CA LEU A 167 19.64 19.73 -5.52
C LEU A 167 20.57 19.44 -6.70
N PRO A 168 20.84 18.15 -7.00
CA PRO A 168 21.56 17.76 -8.21
C PRO A 168 20.75 18.11 -9.46
N ASP A 169 21.45 18.27 -10.59
CA ASP A 169 20.83 18.46 -11.90
C ASP A 169 20.32 17.12 -12.45
N VAL A 170 19.23 17.14 -13.21
CA VAL A 170 18.67 15.96 -13.89
C VAL A 170 19.66 15.42 -14.92
N GLN A 171 19.70 14.11 -15.07
CA GLN A 171 20.49 13.45 -16.11
C GLN A 171 19.65 13.19 -17.37
N GLU A 172 20.32 12.84 -18.46
CA GLU A 172 19.65 12.51 -19.72
C GLU A 172 18.66 11.34 -19.56
N GLU A 173 19.08 10.29 -18.85
CA GLU A 173 18.27 9.10 -18.50
C GLU A 173 16.97 9.47 -17.74
N ASP A 174 17.04 10.40 -16.79
CA ASP A 174 15.86 10.87 -16.03
C ASP A 174 14.86 11.59 -16.95
N THR A 175 15.39 12.33 -17.92
CA THR A 175 14.60 13.10 -18.88
C THR A 175 13.97 12.19 -19.93
N GLU A 176 14.69 11.17 -20.41
CA GLU A 176 14.13 10.12 -21.27
C GLU A 176 13.03 9.34 -20.56
N PHE A 177 13.23 8.98 -19.30
CA PHE A 177 12.21 8.35 -18.46
C PHE A 177 10.94 9.20 -18.38
N SER A 178 11.05 10.50 -18.09
CA SER A 178 9.90 11.41 -18.04
C SER A 178 9.15 11.48 -19.38
N ARG A 179 9.87 11.70 -20.49
CA ARG A 179 9.28 11.73 -21.85
C ARG A 179 8.59 10.41 -22.21
N HIS A 180 9.14 9.27 -21.80
CA HIS A 180 8.54 7.97 -22.04
C HIS A 180 7.21 7.82 -21.28
N VAL A 181 7.13 8.29 -20.02
CA VAL A 181 5.87 8.29 -19.26
C VAL A 181 4.80 9.15 -19.93
N VAL A 182 5.18 10.32 -20.48
CA VAL A 182 4.26 11.18 -21.27
C VAL A 182 3.76 10.43 -22.51
N GLY A 183 4.67 9.85 -23.31
CA GLY A 183 4.30 9.11 -24.53
C GLY A 183 3.40 7.89 -24.27
N ILE A 184 3.61 7.17 -23.16
CA ILE A 184 2.73 6.08 -22.74
C ILE A 184 1.34 6.60 -22.36
N ASN A 185 1.23 7.72 -21.66
CA ASN A 185 -0.06 8.30 -21.29
C ASN A 185 -0.82 8.86 -22.51
N ASP A 186 -0.13 9.43 -23.50
CA ASP A 186 -0.77 9.86 -24.76
C ASP A 186 -1.30 8.67 -25.59
N ALA A 187 -0.54 7.56 -25.63
CA ALA A 187 -0.98 6.32 -26.24
C ALA A 187 -2.19 5.71 -25.51
N LEU A 188 -2.19 5.72 -24.16
CA LEU A 188 -3.32 5.29 -23.35
C LEU A 188 -4.56 6.15 -23.59
N ARG A 189 -4.42 7.48 -23.54
CA ARG A 189 -5.47 8.48 -23.85
C ARG A 189 -6.12 8.19 -25.21
N SER A 190 -5.30 8.02 -26.24
CA SER A 190 -5.74 7.68 -27.59
C SER A 190 -6.45 6.32 -27.64
N GLY A 191 -5.95 5.32 -26.91
CA GLY A 191 -6.58 4.00 -26.78
C GLY A 191 -7.96 4.04 -26.11
N TYR A 192 -8.11 4.82 -25.03
CA TYR A 192 -9.39 5.02 -24.37
C TYR A 192 -10.40 5.74 -25.28
N GLN A 193 -9.99 6.81 -25.96
CA GLN A 193 -10.85 7.51 -26.93
C GLN A 193 -11.23 6.61 -28.12
N CYS A 194 -10.32 5.77 -28.60
CA CYS A 194 -10.62 4.77 -29.63
C CYS A 194 -11.66 3.75 -29.13
N ALA A 195 -11.58 3.30 -27.87
CA ALA A 195 -12.52 2.34 -27.29
C ALA A 195 -13.96 2.88 -27.21
N ASP A 196 -14.13 4.18 -26.95
CA ASP A 196 -15.43 4.87 -26.98
C ASP A 196 -15.90 5.23 -28.42
N ASN A 197 -15.00 5.22 -29.41
CA ASN A 197 -15.30 5.51 -30.81
C ASN A 197 -15.58 4.22 -31.60
N VAL A 198 -16.85 3.99 -31.93
CA VAL A 198 -17.32 2.82 -32.70
C VAL A 198 -16.53 2.60 -34.00
N ALA A 199 -16.25 3.66 -34.77
CA ALA A 199 -15.53 3.53 -36.03
C ALA A 199 -14.06 3.07 -35.84
N CYS A 200 -13.41 3.49 -34.75
CA CYS A 200 -12.07 3.09 -34.39
C CYS A 200 -12.05 1.64 -33.88
N ILE A 201 -12.79 1.35 -32.81
CA ILE A 201 -12.73 0.07 -32.11
C ILE A 201 -13.26 -1.11 -32.94
N THR A 202 -14.19 -0.88 -33.88
CA THR A 202 -14.76 -1.95 -34.70
C THR A 202 -13.74 -2.60 -35.62
N ASN A 203 -12.78 -1.85 -36.18
CA ASN A 203 -11.76 -2.43 -37.07
C ASN A 203 -10.76 -3.27 -36.26
N ILE A 204 -10.29 -2.76 -35.13
CA ILE A 204 -9.39 -3.47 -34.20
C ILE A 204 -10.03 -4.78 -33.71
N ARG A 205 -11.32 -4.74 -33.34
CA ARG A 205 -12.08 -5.96 -32.96
C ARG A 205 -12.20 -6.96 -34.11
N LYS A 206 -12.44 -6.49 -35.35
CA LYS A 206 -12.50 -7.37 -36.54
C LYS A 206 -11.16 -8.02 -36.85
N GLU A 207 -10.04 -7.30 -36.70
CA GLU A 207 -8.70 -7.84 -36.93
C GLU A 207 -8.35 -8.97 -35.95
N GLN A 208 -8.69 -8.82 -34.66
CA GLN A 208 -8.52 -9.89 -33.67
C GLN A 208 -9.39 -11.13 -33.96
N VAL A 209 -10.56 -10.95 -34.57
CA VAL A 209 -11.42 -12.06 -35.01
C VAL A 209 -10.89 -12.69 -36.31
N GLY A 210 -10.39 -11.89 -37.25
CA GLY A 210 -9.87 -12.35 -38.55
C GLY A 210 -8.63 -13.25 -38.47
N THR A 211 -7.85 -13.14 -37.40
CA THR A 211 -6.76 -14.09 -37.10
C THR A 211 -7.23 -15.47 -36.61
N ASN A 212 -8.52 -15.62 -36.27
CA ASN A 212 -9.14 -16.87 -35.80
C ASN A 212 -10.24 -17.33 -36.78
N ASN A 213 -9.86 -17.65 -38.02
CA ASN A 213 -10.75 -18.31 -38.97
C ASN A 213 -11.06 -19.76 -38.54
N ASN A 214 -12.10 -19.92 -37.72
CA ASN A 214 -13.06 -20.99 -37.89
C ASN A 214 -14.46 -20.38 -37.68
N SER A 215 -15.28 -20.47 -38.72
CA SER A 215 -16.64 -19.93 -38.76
C SER A 215 -17.54 -20.49 -37.66
N PHE A 216 -18.34 -19.65 -37.00
CA PHE A 216 -19.72 -20.00 -36.69
C PHE A 216 -20.62 -18.75 -36.61
N GLU A 217 -21.91 -18.97 -36.82
CA GLU A 217 -22.93 -17.94 -37.07
C GLU A 217 -23.43 -17.23 -35.79
N SER A 218 -24.36 -16.30 -36.02
CA SER A 218 -25.01 -15.41 -35.05
C SER A 218 -25.75 -16.10 -33.90
N GLU A 219 -25.87 -15.34 -32.79
CA GLU A 219 -26.88 -15.42 -31.72
C GLU A 219 -26.73 -16.37 -30.50
N SER A 220 -27.39 -15.91 -29.43
CA SER A 220 -27.52 -16.46 -28.06
C SER A 220 -26.34 -16.21 -27.10
N THR A 221 -26.65 -15.51 -26.00
CA THR A 221 -25.68 -14.95 -25.04
C THR A 221 -25.82 -15.62 -23.66
N SER A 222 -25.24 -16.80 -23.56
CA SER A 222 -24.70 -17.44 -22.35
C SER A 222 -23.40 -18.14 -22.78
N MET A 223 -22.52 -18.60 -21.87
CA MET A 223 -21.32 -19.33 -22.34
C MET A 223 -21.78 -20.58 -23.09
N ASN A 224 -21.63 -20.57 -24.40
CA ASN A 224 -22.16 -21.64 -25.23
C ASN A 224 -21.32 -22.92 -25.04
N THR A 225 -21.89 -24.07 -25.36
CA THR A 225 -21.26 -25.38 -25.10
C THR A 225 -19.82 -25.48 -25.64
N ALA A 226 -19.51 -24.77 -26.73
CA ALA A 226 -18.17 -24.73 -27.33
C ALA A 226 -17.15 -23.98 -26.45
N GLU A 227 -17.52 -22.86 -25.84
CA GLU A 227 -16.67 -22.09 -24.92
C GLU A 227 -16.41 -22.84 -23.62
N ILE A 228 -17.45 -23.45 -23.04
CA ILE A 228 -17.33 -24.30 -21.83
C ILE A 228 -16.42 -25.49 -22.12
N ALA A 229 -16.59 -26.15 -23.27
CA ALA A 229 -15.70 -27.22 -23.72
C ALA A 229 -14.25 -26.75 -23.93
N SER A 230 -14.04 -25.53 -24.41
CA SER A 230 -12.71 -24.93 -24.57
C SER A 230 -12.01 -24.68 -23.23
N LEU A 231 -12.76 -24.17 -22.24
CA LEU A 231 -12.25 -23.98 -20.88
C LEU A 231 -11.89 -25.32 -20.21
N VAL A 232 -12.76 -26.34 -20.35
CA VAL A 232 -12.51 -27.70 -19.87
C VAL A 232 -11.26 -28.30 -20.53
N ARG A 233 -11.10 -28.19 -21.86
CA ARG A 233 -9.88 -28.61 -22.58
C ARG A 233 -8.62 -27.94 -22.05
N SER A 234 -8.65 -26.63 -21.87
CA SER A 234 -7.52 -25.84 -21.34
C SER A 234 -7.11 -26.31 -19.93
N LEU A 235 -8.07 -26.63 -19.07
CA LEU A 235 -7.80 -27.11 -17.71
C LEU A 235 -7.25 -28.54 -17.70
N ILE A 236 -7.79 -29.45 -18.51
CA ILE A 236 -7.29 -30.81 -18.70
C ILE A 236 -5.86 -30.80 -19.25
N ALA A 237 -5.59 -29.99 -20.29
CA ALA A 237 -4.27 -29.86 -20.89
C ALA A 237 -3.20 -29.32 -19.92
N LYS A 238 -3.62 -28.53 -18.93
CA LYS A 238 -2.77 -28.04 -17.82
C LYS A 238 -2.65 -29.04 -16.66
N GLY A 239 -3.23 -30.24 -16.77
CA GLY A 239 -3.23 -31.25 -15.71
C GLY A 239 -4.02 -30.84 -14.46
N CYS A 240 -4.96 -29.89 -14.58
CA CYS A 240 -5.78 -29.45 -13.47
C CYS A 240 -6.96 -30.41 -13.25
N ARG A 241 -7.30 -30.68 -11.98
CA ARG A 241 -8.59 -31.28 -11.63
C ARG A 241 -9.68 -30.22 -11.76
N ILE A 242 -10.84 -30.59 -12.27
CA ILE A 242 -11.97 -29.68 -12.46
C ILE A 242 -13.02 -29.99 -11.40
N GLY A 243 -13.46 -28.97 -10.66
CA GLY A 243 -14.62 -29.03 -9.78
C GLY A 243 -15.75 -28.17 -10.33
N ILE A 244 -16.98 -28.51 -9.96
CA ILE A 244 -18.17 -27.71 -10.22
C ILE A 244 -18.69 -27.21 -8.87
N GLU A 245 -19.05 -25.94 -8.80
CA GLU A 245 -19.68 -25.35 -7.62
C GLU A 245 -20.92 -24.57 -8.04
N TYR A 246 -21.96 -24.58 -7.19
CA TYR A 246 -23.22 -23.88 -7.43
C TYR A 246 -23.67 -23.07 -6.20
N ALA A 247 -24.55 -22.09 -6.42
CA ALA A 247 -25.11 -21.27 -5.36
C ALA A 247 -26.47 -20.69 -5.75
N ASP A 248 -27.43 -20.79 -4.83
CA ASP A 248 -28.63 -19.94 -4.85
C ASP A 248 -28.28 -18.45 -4.73
N GLU A 249 -29.22 -17.56 -5.04
CA GLU A 249 -28.97 -16.11 -5.06
C GLU A 249 -28.52 -15.55 -3.70
N ARG A 250 -29.00 -16.12 -2.58
CA ARG A 250 -28.62 -15.70 -1.23
C ARG A 250 -27.19 -16.09 -0.92
N ARG A 251 -26.80 -17.32 -1.25
CA ARG A 251 -25.44 -17.86 -1.08
C ARG A 251 -24.43 -17.13 -1.96
N PHE A 252 -24.79 -16.86 -3.22
CA PHE A 252 -23.96 -16.11 -4.14
C PHE A 252 -23.60 -14.71 -3.60
N ARG A 253 -24.59 -13.98 -3.05
CA ARG A 253 -24.37 -12.65 -2.44
C ARG A 253 -23.39 -12.67 -1.26
N THR A 254 -23.24 -13.78 -0.55
CA THR A 254 -22.26 -13.94 0.54
C THR A 254 -21.02 -14.74 0.13
N SER A 255 -20.81 -14.96 -1.17
CA SER A 255 -19.71 -15.80 -1.72
C SER A 255 -19.65 -17.22 -1.13
N SER A 256 -20.78 -17.75 -0.66
CA SER A 256 -20.92 -19.14 -0.23
C SER A 256 -21.26 -19.99 -1.45
N TRP A 257 -20.58 -21.11 -1.63
CA TRP A 257 -20.79 -22.03 -2.75
C TRP A 257 -20.90 -23.46 -2.23
N GLN A 258 -21.76 -24.26 -2.87
CA GLN A 258 -21.90 -25.69 -2.63
C GLN A 258 -21.16 -26.47 -3.72
N SER A 259 -20.58 -27.62 -3.36
CA SER A 259 -19.89 -28.48 -4.32
C SER A 259 -20.90 -29.28 -5.13
N GLY A 260 -20.88 -29.11 -6.45
CA GLY A 260 -21.61 -29.91 -7.44
C GLY A 260 -20.83 -31.14 -7.92
N GLY A 261 -19.77 -31.52 -7.19
CA GLY A 261 -18.93 -32.67 -7.50
C GLY A 261 -17.63 -32.34 -8.22
N SER A 262 -16.77 -33.36 -8.33
CA SER A 262 -15.51 -33.31 -9.06
C SER A 262 -15.61 -34.03 -10.39
N VAL A 263 -15.07 -33.43 -11.43
CA VAL A 263 -15.05 -33.96 -12.78
C VAL A 263 -13.76 -34.75 -13.01
N ASP A 264 -13.87 -35.95 -13.59
CA ASP A 264 -12.68 -36.77 -13.91
C ASP A 264 -11.87 -36.11 -15.05
N GLY A 265 -10.68 -35.62 -14.70
CA GLY A 265 -9.81 -34.87 -15.59
C GLY A 265 -9.13 -35.71 -16.69
N ASN A 266 -9.35 -37.03 -16.73
CA ASN A 266 -8.69 -37.92 -17.70
C ASN A 266 -9.46 -38.11 -19.01
N ASN A 267 -10.72 -37.64 -19.11
CA ASN A 267 -11.56 -37.82 -20.30
C ASN A 267 -12.36 -36.54 -20.60
N GLU A 268 -11.95 -35.78 -21.61
CA GLU A 268 -12.61 -34.54 -22.05
C GLU A 268 -14.11 -34.71 -22.30
N ARG A 269 -14.52 -35.80 -22.97
CA ARG A 269 -15.93 -36.05 -23.30
C ARG A 269 -16.76 -36.33 -22.05
N GLY A 270 -16.21 -37.10 -21.11
CA GLY A 270 -16.81 -37.31 -19.80
C GLY A 270 -16.89 -36.01 -19.01
N ALA A 271 -15.84 -35.20 -19.08
CA ALA A 271 -15.76 -33.94 -18.35
C ALA A 271 -16.80 -32.91 -18.81
N ILE A 272 -16.95 -32.73 -20.13
CA ILE A 272 -17.98 -31.87 -20.72
C ILE A 272 -19.38 -32.37 -20.34
N ALA A 273 -19.62 -33.70 -20.38
CA ALA A 273 -20.90 -34.28 -20.00
C ALA A 273 -21.24 -34.05 -18.51
N SER A 274 -20.27 -34.16 -17.59
CA SER A 274 -20.47 -33.85 -16.16
C SER A 274 -20.82 -32.38 -15.95
N VAL A 275 -20.17 -31.45 -16.67
CA VAL A 275 -20.48 -30.02 -16.59
C VAL A 275 -21.88 -29.74 -17.15
N GLN A 276 -22.26 -30.34 -18.27
CA GLN A 276 -23.61 -30.22 -18.82
C GLN A 276 -24.68 -30.79 -17.87
N SER A 277 -24.41 -31.92 -17.22
CA SER A 277 -25.30 -32.50 -16.20
C SER A 277 -25.54 -31.51 -15.07
N ALA A 278 -24.48 -30.97 -14.47
CA ALA A 278 -24.59 -30.02 -13.36
C ALA A 278 -25.29 -28.69 -13.77
N LEU A 279 -25.07 -28.21 -15.00
CA LEU A 279 -25.81 -27.05 -15.53
C LEU A 279 -27.32 -27.31 -15.59
N SER A 280 -27.72 -28.52 -15.99
CA SER A 280 -29.13 -28.93 -16.06
C SER A 280 -29.74 -29.23 -14.68
N GLU A 281 -28.97 -29.79 -13.76
CA GLU A 281 -29.39 -30.12 -12.39
C GLU A 281 -29.57 -28.86 -11.54
N HIS A 282 -28.71 -27.87 -11.73
CA HIS A 282 -28.73 -26.55 -11.06
C HIS A 282 -29.31 -25.44 -11.96
N ALA A 283 -30.27 -25.80 -12.83
CA ALA A 283 -30.95 -24.86 -13.70
C ALA A 283 -31.71 -23.80 -12.88
N GLY A 284 -31.37 -22.53 -13.07
CA GLY A 284 -31.88 -21.42 -12.25
C GLY A 284 -31.01 -21.05 -11.04
N GLU A 285 -29.83 -21.67 -10.86
CA GLU A 285 -28.83 -21.27 -9.87
C GLU A 285 -27.57 -20.67 -10.54
N TYR A 286 -26.70 -20.03 -9.74
CA TYR A 286 -25.35 -19.69 -10.21
C TYR A 286 -24.51 -20.96 -10.25
N VAL A 287 -23.84 -21.25 -11.36
CA VAL A 287 -22.90 -22.39 -11.47
C VAL A 287 -21.54 -21.88 -11.94
N ARG A 288 -20.46 -22.39 -11.35
CA ARG A 288 -19.07 -22.06 -11.69
C ARG A 288 -18.18 -23.29 -11.82
N LEU A 289 -17.19 -23.19 -12.70
CA LEU A 289 -16.09 -24.15 -12.79
C LEU A 289 -14.91 -23.66 -11.95
N ILE A 290 -14.29 -24.59 -11.23
CA ILE A 290 -13.04 -24.37 -10.52
C ILE A 290 -11.95 -25.28 -11.11
N GLY A 291 -10.82 -24.68 -11.49
CA GLY A 291 -9.60 -25.41 -11.87
C GLY A 291 -8.70 -25.54 -10.66
N ILE A 292 -8.33 -26.77 -10.29
CA ILE A 292 -7.48 -27.07 -9.13
C ILE A 292 -6.17 -27.68 -9.65
N ASP A 293 -5.05 -27.01 -9.40
CA ASP A 293 -3.73 -27.55 -9.68
C ASP A 293 -3.40 -28.64 -8.63
N PRO A 294 -3.25 -29.92 -9.02
CA PRO A 294 -3.02 -31.01 -8.07
C PRO A 294 -1.60 -30.99 -7.48
N LYS A 295 -0.63 -30.30 -8.11
CA LYS A 295 0.74 -30.16 -7.62
C LYS A 295 0.85 -28.98 -6.66
N ALA A 296 0.28 -27.82 -7.02
CA ALA A 296 0.26 -26.63 -6.17
C ALA A 296 -0.86 -26.64 -5.11
N LYS A 297 -1.75 -27.64 -5.12
CA LYS A 297 -2.88 -27.84 -4.20
C LYS A 297 -3.79 -26.60 -4.03
N ARG A 298 -3.90 -25.77 -5.06
CA ARG A 298 -4.65 -24.51 -5.03
C ARG A 298 -5.58 -24.38 -6.21
N ARG A 299 -6.60 -23.54 -6.06
CA ARG A 299 -7.46 -23.09 -7.16
C ARG A 299 -6.65 -22.15 -8.06
N VAL A 300 -6.71 -22.38 -9.37
CA VAL A 300 -6.02 -21.60 -10.42
C VAL A 300 -6.98 -20.95 -11.41
N VAL A 301 -8.25 -21.37 -11.41
CA VAL A 301 -9.36 -20.76 -12.16
C VAL A 301 -10.62 -20.85 -11.30
N GLU A 302 -11.42 -19.79 -11.25
CA GLU A 302 -12.81 -19.81 -10.79
C GLU A 302 -13.66 -19.00 -11.79
N GLN A 303 -14.52 -19.66 -12.57
CA GLN A 303 -15.26 -19.01 -13.66
C GLN A 303 -16.75 -19.36 -13.56
N ILE A 304 -17.61 -18.35 -13.41
CA ILE A 304 -19.07 -18.52 -13.46
C ILE A 304 -19.47 -18.84 -14.90
N ILE A 305 -20.19 -19.95 -15.08
CA ILE A 305 -20.66 -20.47 -16.38
C ILE A 305 -22.19 -20.46 -16.51
N GLN A 306 -22.95 -20.29 -15.42
CA GLN A 306 -24.41 -20.13 -15.42
C GLN A 306 -24.87 -19.10 -14.39
N ARG A 307 -26.01 -18.45 -14.67
CA ARG A 307 -26.72 -17.55 -13.77
C ARG A 307 -28.23 -17.83 -13.80
N PRO A 308 -28.96 -17.56 -12.70
CA PRO A 308 -30.41 -17.80 -12.59
C PRO A 308 -31.28 -17.14 -13.67
N ASP A 309 -30.86 -15.98 -14.14
CA ASP A 309 -31.62 -15.05 -14.98
C ASP A 309 -31.20 -15.08 -16.46
N GLY A 310 -30.22 -15.93 -16.82
CA GLY A 310 -29.61 -15.94 -18.15
C GLY A 310 -28.85 -14.67 -18.52
N SER A 311 -28.60 -13.74 -17.58
CA SER A 311 -27.99 -12.44 -17.89
C SER A 311 -26.45 -12.47 -17.87
N GLN A 312 -25.84 -11.50 -18.54
CA GLN A 312 -24.41 -11.47 -18.81
C GLN A 312 -23.54 -11.08 -17.58
N PRO A 313 -22.29 -11.55 -17.51
CA PRO A 313 -21.34 -11.09 -16.50
C PRO A 313 -20.85 -9.66 -16.79
N VAL A 314 -21.30 -8.70 -15.98
CA VAL A 314 -20.64 -7.39 -15.87
C VAL A 314 -19.28 -7.57 -15.19
N ALA A 315 -18.19 -7.19 -15.85
CA ALA A 315 -16.88 -7.09 -15.21
C ALA A 315 -16.92 -6.00 -14.14
N LYS A 316 -16.86 -6.41 -12.86
CA LYS A 316 -16.65 -5.49 -11.72
C LYS A 316 -15.26 -5.67 -11.15
N ALA A 317 -14.62 -4.54 -10.87
CA ALA A 317 -13.44 -4.49 -10.00
C ALA A 317 -13.76 -5.05 -8.60
N SER A 318 -12.73 -5.63 -7.99
CA SER A 318 -12.77 -6.41 -6.74
C SER A 318 -13.09 -5.59 -5.48
N ALA A 319 -13.81 -6.20 -4.53
CA ALA A 319 -13.83 -5.84 -3.11
C ALA A 319 -14.05 -7.11 -2.25
N PRO A 320 -13.58 -7.16 -0.99
CA PRO A 320 -13.29 -8.42 -0.28
C PRO A 320 -14.49 -9.03 0.45
N ALA A 321 -14.45 -10.36 0.67
CA ALA A 321 -15.51 -11.12 1.33
C ALA A 321 -15.23 -11.44 2.81
N THR A 322 -16.24 -11.19 3.64
CA THR A 322 -16.33 -11.48 5.08
C THR A 322 -17.82 -11.66 5.45
N ASN A 323 -18.29 -12.53 6.35
CA ASN A 323 -17.66 -13.57 7.18
C ASN A 323 -18.76 -14.57 7.61
N TYR A 324 -18.39 -15.79 8.04
CA TYR A 324 -19.25 -16.72 8.83
C TYR A 324 -20.49 -17.26 8.07
N SER A 325 -21.18 -18.38 8.36
CA SER A 325 -21.16 -19.53 9.31
C SER A 325 -22.20 -20.58 8.75
N PRO A 326 -22.77 -21.62 9.44
CA PRO A 326 -22.35 -22.47 10.58
C PRO A 326 -22.62 -24.02 10.38
N TYR A 327 -22.41 -24.81 11.45
CA TYR A 327 -23.00 -26.14 11.82
C TYR A 327 -22.71 -27.47 11.06
N SER A 328 -21.84 -28.29 11.70
CA SER A 328 -22.05 -29.68 12.17
C SER A 328 -22.61 -30.82 11.28
N SER A 329 -21.81 -31.90 11.15
CA SER A 329 -22.28 -33.29 11.33
C SER A 329 -21.17 -34.23 11.83
N ASN A 330 -21.53 -35.26 12.60
CA ASN A 330 -20.63 -36.23 13.24
C ASN A 330 -19.88 -37.15 12.26
N GLY A 331 -18.65 -37.55 12.62
CA GLY A 331 -17.90 -38.64 11.98
C GLY A 331 -16.68 -39.06 12.82
N ASN A 332 -16.80 -40.16 13.57
CA ASN A 332 -15.75 -40.67 14.46
C ASN A 332 -14.77 -41.59 13.71
N GLY A 333 -13.45 -41.45 13.92
CA GLY A 333 -12.46 -42.29 13.23
C GLY A 333 -11.00 -41.98 13.60
N SER A 334 -10.48 -42.66 14.62
CA SER A 334 -9.11 -42.47 15.14
C SER A 334 -8.07 -43.31 14.39
N TYR A 335 -7.03 -42.70 13.81
CA TYR A 335 -5.75 -43.37 13.54
C TYR A 335 -4.55 -42.42 13.75
N SER A 336 -3.44 -42.99 14.20
CA SER A 336 -2.26 -42.28 14.73
C SER A 336 -1.19 -41.96 13.68
N GLY A 337 -0.48 -40.84 13.87
CA GLY A 337 0.73 -40.46 13.14
C GLY A 337 1.42 -39.28 13.84
N ALA A 338 2.73 -39.34 14.04
CA ALA A 338 3.41 -38.52 15.06
C ALA A 338 4.12 -37.25 14.56
N ALA A 339 4.05 -36.22 15.41
CA ALA A 339 5.06 -35.20 15.70
C ALA A 339 5.57 -34.22 14.62
N ALA A 340 5.14 -32.96 14.76
CA ALA A 340 6.05 -31.85 15.15
C ALA A 340 5.24 -30.74 15.84
N SER A 341 5.55 -30.40 17.10
CA SER A 341 4.78 -29.41 17.89
C SER A 341 5.49 -28.07 18.01
N GLY A 342 4.84 -26.98 17.58
CA GLY A 342 5.23 -25.61 17.90
C GLY A 342 4.18 -24.97 18.81
N SER A 343 4.39 -25.00 20.13
CA SER A 343 3.50 -24.35 21.09
C SER A 343 3.64 -22.83 21.04
N ILE A 344 2.53 -22.08 21.15
CA ILE A 344 2.57 -20.63 21.32
C ILE A 344 3.37 -20.26 22.58
N SER A 345 4.30 -19.31 22.45
CA SER A 345 5.09 -18.79 23.56
C SER A 345 4.22 -18.03 24.57
N ALA A 346 4.49 -18.18 25.87
CA ALA A 346 3.72 -17.57 26.96
C ALA A 346 3.51 -16.04 26.81
N GLU A 347 4.49 -15.33 26.24
CA GLU A 347 4.40 -13.89 25.98
C GLU A 347 3.33 -13.52 24.95
N VAL A 348 3.14 -14.33 23.92
CA VAL A 348 2.06 -14.15 22.93
C VAL A 348 0.70 -14.42 23.57
N VAL A 349 0.63 -15.38 24.50
CA VAL A 349 -0.58 -15.63 25.31
C VAL A 349 -0.91 -14.42 26.20
N GLU A 350 0.09 -13.83 26.86
CA GLU A 350 -0.09 -12.63 27.68
C GLU A 350 -0.48 -11.40 26.82
N PHE A 351 0.09 -11.26 25.63
CA PHE A 351 -0.27 -10.22 24.68
C PHE A 351 -1.74 -10.35 24.21
N VAL A 352 -2.19 -11.57 23.90
CA VAL A 352 -3.61 -11.89 23.61
C VAL A 352 -4.51 -11.49 24.78
N ARG A 353 -4.16 -11.85 26.03
CA ARG A 353 -4.91 -11.40 27.22
C ARG A 353 -5.00 -9.89 27.34
N ASN A 354 -3.89 -9.19 27.10
CA ASN A 354 -3.81 -7.73 27.22
C ASN A 354 -4.76 -7.04 26.22
N LEU A 355 -4.84 -7.55 24.99
CA LEU A 355 -5.78 -7.09 23.97
C LEU A 355 -7.24 -7.36 24.36
N LEU A 356 -7.55 -8.59 24.79
CA LEU A 356 -8.91 -8.99 25.18
C LEU A 356 -9.39 -8.22 26.43
N ALA A 357 -8.54 -8.03 27.44
CA ALA A 357 -8.86 -7.29 28.66
C ALA A 357 -9.18 -5.80 28.40
N LYS A 358 -8.61 -5.22 27.33
CA LYS A 358 -8.93 -3.86 26.86
C LYS A 358 -10.18 -3.79 25.97
N GLY A 359 -10.84 -4.93 25.71
CA GLY A 359 -12.01 -5.03 24.84
C GLY A 359 -11.70 -4.87 23.35
N TYR A 360 -10.46 -5.10 22.94
CA TYR A 360 -10.07 -5.07 21.53
C TYR A 360 -10.36 -6.41 20.86
N LYS A 361 -10.73 -6.36 19.57
CA LYS A 361 -10.71 -7.57 18.73
C LYS A 361 -9.28 -7.88 18.33
N ILE A 362 -9.01 -9.11 17.92
CA ILE A 362 -7.68 -9.55 17.50
C ILE A 362 -7.67 -9.78 15.99
N GLY A 363 -6.61 -9.29 15.33
CA GLY A 363 -6.32 -9.53 13.92
C GLY A 363 -4.93 -10.11 13.74
N THR A 364 -4.78 -10.98 12.75
CA THR A 364 -3.51 -11.57 12.32
C THR A 364 -3.26 -11.30 10.84
N GLU A 365 -1.98 -11.17 10.50
CA GLU A 365 -1.52 -10.93 9.13
C GLU A 365 -0.23 -11.70 8.87
N HIS A 366 -0.07 -12.21 7.65
CA HIS A 366 1.12 -12.94 7.22
C HIS A 366 1.80 -12.29 6.01
N ALA A 367 3.09 -12.55 5.83
CA ALA A 367 3.88 -12.09 4.70
C ALA A 367 5.03 -13.04 4.38
N ASP A 368 5.16 -13.41 3.11
CA ASP A 368 6.39 -13.99 2.55
C ASP A 368 7.57 -13.00 2.67
N GLU A 369 8.81 -13.48 2.51
CA GLU A 369 10.00 -12.66 2.69
C GLU A 369 10.06 -11.44 1.73
N ARG A 370 9.53 -11.58 0.51
CA ARG A 370 9.49 -10.49 -0.48
C ARG A 370 8.49 -9.41 -0.06
N ARG A 371 7.32 -9.80 0.44
CA ARG A 371 6.27 -8.90 0.92
C ARG A 371 6.63 -8.22 2.23
N PHE A 372 7.27 -8.95 3.14
CA PHE A 372 7.80 -8.39 4.39
C PHE A 372 8.81 -7.26 4.11
N ARG A 373 9.72 -7.45 3.14
CA ARG A 373 10.68 -6.41 2.71
C ARG A 373 10.02 -5.14 2.15
N THR A 374 8.77 -5.19 1.70
CA THR A 374 8.02 -4.03 1.18
C THR A 374 6.88 -3.59 2.10
N SER A 375 6.82 -4.09 3.34
CA SER A 375 5.71 -3.88 4.29
C SER A 375 4.31 -4.22 3.72
N SER A 376 4.24 -5.13 2.75
CA SER A 376 3.00 -5.71 2.27
C SER A 376 2.63 -6.92 3.14
N TRP A 377 1.37 -6.99 3.56
CA TRP A 377 0.86 -8.08 4.39
C TRP A 377 -0.49 -8.55 3.83
N HIS A 378 -0.81 -9.83 4.02
CA HIS A 378 -2.13 -10.38 3.78
C HIS A 378 -2.82 -10.66 5.12
N SER A 379 -4.09 -10.29 5.24
CA SER A 379 -4.91 -10.65 6.40
C SER A 379 -5.13 -12.16 6.47
N CYS A 380 -4.87 -12.74 7.63
CA CYS A 380 -5.27 -14.11 7.93
C CYS A 380 -6.78 -14.18 8.21
N THR A 381 -7.31 -15.40 8.36
CA THR A 381 -8.72 -15.64 8.70
C THR A 381 -9.14 -14.89 9.98
N PRO A 382 -10.23 -14.09 9.96
CA PRO A 382 -10.62 -13.29 11.12
C PRO A 382 -10.97 -14.12 12.35
N ILE A 383 -10.37 -13.80 13.50
CA ILE A 383 -10.66 -14.44 14.79
C ILE A 383 -11.84 -13.73 15.45
N GLU A 384 -13.06 -14.28 15.34
CA GLU A 384 -14.27 -13.71 15.95
C GLU A 384 -14.52 -14.16 17.41
N ALA A 385 -13.71 -15.10 17.90
CA ALA A 385 -13.85 -15.73 19.20
C ALA A 385 -13.74 -14.77 20.39
N LYS A 386 -14.45 -15.10 21.48
CA LYS A 386 -14.44 -14.34 22.76
C LYS A 386 -13.77 -15.07 23.94
N PRO A 387 -13.77 -16.42 24.03
CA PRO A 387 -12.93 -17.13 25.00
C PRO A 387 -11.46 -17.06 24.59
N GLU A 388 -10.57 -16.75 25.54
CA GLU A 388 -9.10 -16.73 25.33
C GLU A 388 -8.60 -18.03 24.67
N ALA A 389 -9.06 -19.18 25.16
CA ALA A 389 -8.67 -20.49 24.64
C ALA A 389 -9.01 -20.69 23.14
N GLU A 390 -10.13 -20.16 22.67
CA GLU A 390 -10.55 -20.25 21.27
C GLU A 390 -9.75 -19.28 20.38
N VAL A 391 -9.40 -18.10 20.91
CA VAL A 391 -8.47 -17.18 20.24
C VAL A 391 -7.08 -17.82 20.07
N LEU A 392 -6.57 -18.47 21.12
CA LEU A 392 -5.27 -19.16 21.08
C LEU A 392 -5.28 -20.35 20.11
N ALA A 393 -6.34 -21.16 20.08
CA ALA A 393 -6.47 -22.26 19.13
C ALA A 393 -6.51 -21.78 17.67
N ASN A 394 -7.23 -20.70 17.38
CA ASN A 394 -7.23 -20.08 16.05
C ASN A 394 -5.85 -19.49 15.70
N LEU A 395 -5.13 -18.95 16.70
CA LEU A 395 -3.77 -18.45 16.52
C LEU A 395 -2.76 -19.57 16.24
N GLU A 396 -2.89 -20.73 16.88
CA GLU A 396 -2.11 -21.94 16.57
C GLU A 396 -2.34 -22.41 15.13
N GLY A 397 -3.61 -22.47 14.70
CA GLY A 397 -3.96 -22.77 13.31
C GLY A 397 -3.33 -21.80 12.31
N CYS A 398 -3.45 -20.49 12.58
CA CYS A 398 -2.86 -19.43 11.76
C CYS A 398 -1.32 -19.52 11.67
N LEU A 399 -0.64 -19.86 12.77
CA LEU A 399 0.82 -20.00 12.79
C LEU A 399 1.29 -21.24 12.02
N ALA A 400 0.54 -22.33 12.11
CA ALA A 400 0.79 -23.57 11.38
C ALA A 400 0.50 -23.46 9.87
N GLU A 401 -0.59 -22.78 9.49
CA GLU A 401 -0.96 -22.52 8.09
C GLU A 401 0.11 -21.68 7.36
N HIS A 402 0.69 -20.71 8.07
CA HIS A 402 1.73 -19.80 7.56
C HIS A 402 3.14 -20.17 8.06
N ALA A 403 3.39 -21.46 8.31
CA ALA A 403 4.71 -21.95 8.72
C ALA A 403 5.78 -21.63 7.67
N GLY A 404 6.83 -20.91 8.05
CA GLY A 404 7.86 -20.43 7.14
C GLY A 404 7.65 -19.00 6.61
N GLU A 405 6.60 -18.30 7.04
CA GLU A 405 6.35 -16.88 6.73
C GLU A 405 6.49 -15.98 7.98
N TYR A 406 6.50 -14.67 7.79
CA TYR A 406 6.34 -13.72 8.88
C TYR A 406 4.86 -13.67 9.27
N VAL A 407 4.52 -13.81 10.54
CA VAL A 407 3.16 -13.60 11.05
C VAL A 407 3.18 -12.51 12.12
N ARG A 408 2.24 -11.58 12.03
CA ARG A 408 2.03 -10.51 13.02
C ARG A 408 0.61 -10.52 13.58
N LEU A 409 0.49 -10.04 14.81
CA LEU A 409 -0.69 -10.01 15.64
C LEU A 409 -0.96 -8.56 16.05
N PHE A 410 -2.21 -8.13 16.02
CA PHE A 410 -2.60 -6.77 16.40
C PHE A 410 -3.99 -6.69 17.02
N GLY A 411 -4.20 -5.65 17.84
CA GLY A 411 -5.51 -5.27 18.33
C GLY A 411 -6.28 -4.39 17.34
N ILE A 412 -7.59 -4.51 17.35
CA ILE A 412 -8.53 -3.63 16.65
C ILE A 412 -9.44 -3.00 17.70
N ASP A 413 -9.36 -1.67 17.84
CA ASP A 413 -10.22 -0.90 18.73
C ASP A 413 -11.62 -0.76 18.09
N PRO A 414 -12.68 -1.39 18.64
CA PRO A 414 -14.01 -1.36 18.04
C PRO A 414 -14.70 0.01 18.18
N LYS A 415 -14.25 0.87 19.09
CA LYS A 415 -14.80 2.22 19.29
C LYS A 415 -14.11 3.22 18.36
N ALA A 416 -12.77 3.19 18.32
CA ALA A 416 -11.98 4.10 17.50
C ALA A 416 -11.77 3.62 16.04
N LYS A 417 -12.25 2.42 15.69
CA LYS A 417 -12.15 1.80 14.34
C LYS A 417 -10.74 1.81 13.75
N ARG A 418 -9.72 1.53 14.58
CA ARG A 418 -8.31 1.56 14.21
C ARG A 418 -7.52 0.37 14.77
N ARG A 419 -6.37 0.09 14.17
CA ARG A 419 -5.38 -0.86 14.71
C ARG A 419 -4.65 -0.25 15.90
N VAL A 420 -4.29 -1.10 16.85
CA VAL A 420 -3.54 -0.77 18.08
C VAL A 420 -2.64 -1.95 18.44
N MET A 421 -1.48 -1.69 19.04
CA MET A 421 -0.58 -2.73 19.58
C MET A 421 -0.27 -3.85 18.56
N GLU A 422 0.60 -3.58 17.60
CA GLU A 422 1.04 -4.57 16.59
C GLU A 422 2.37 -5.24 17.01
N GLN A 423 2.49 -6.57 16.88
CA GLN A 423 3.69 -7.35 17.20
C GLN A 423 3.91 -8.47 16.18
N ILE A 424 5.16 -8.68 15.72
CA ILE A 424 5.54 -9.85 14.91
C ILE A 424 5.74 -11.04 15.86
N ILE A 425 4.97 -12.11 15.65
CA ILE A 425 4.94 -13.31 16.51
C ILE A 425 5.61 -14.53 15.86
N GLN A 426 5.76 -14.56 14.53
CA GLN A 426 6.48 -15.59 13.78
C GLN A 426 7.43 -14.98 12.76
N ARG A 427 8.54 -15.66 12.51
CA ARG A 427 9.48 -15.37 11.41
C ARG A 427 9.78 -16.68 10.65
N PRO A 428 10.17 -16.62 9.36
CA PRO A 428 10.43 -17.80 8.53
C PRO A 428 11.33 -18.89 9.13
N ASN A 429 12.28 -18.52 9.99
CA ASN A 429 13.27 -19.42 10.56
C ASN A 429 12.79 -20.16 11.84
N GLY A 430 11.48 -20.25 12.08
CA GLY A 430 10.88 -21.05 13.17
C GLY A 430 11.12 -20.55 14.59
N LYS A 431 11.86 -19.45 14.80
CA LYS A 431 12.01 -18.81 16.10
C LYS A 431 10.79 -17.93 16.40
N THR A 432 9.94 -18.38 17.32
CA THR A 432 9.05 -17.51 18.08
C THR A 432 9.89 -16.46 18.81
N VAL A 433 9.42 -15.21 18.84
CA VAL A 433 10.15 -14.11 19.47
C VAL A 433 9.83 -14.10 20.96
N THR A 434 10.76 -14.56 21.78
CA THR A 434 10.74 -14.30 23.23
C THR A 434 11.41 -12.96 23.53
N THR A 435 10.59 -11.93 23.71
CA THR A 435 10.94 -10.69 24.42
C THR A 435 11.17 -10.97 25.91
N GLY A 436 12.42 -11.34 26.23
CA GLY A 436 12.86 -11.70 27.58
C GLY A 436 12.51 -10.66 28.63
N THR A 437 11.43 -10.90 29.37
CA THR A 437 11.00 -10.09 30.51
C THR A 437 11.59 -10.69 31.78
N SER A 438 12.84 -10.38 32.09
CA SER A 438 13.52 -10.88 33.29
C SER A 438 13.17 -10.04 34.53
N ALA A 439 12.09 -10.42 35.22
CA ALA A 439 11.84 -10.03 36.61
C ALA A 439 12.64 -10.94 37.58
N PRO A 440 12.98 -10.48 38.79
CA PRO A 440 14.14 -11.01 39.52
C PRO A 440 13.83 -12.24 40.39
N ALA A 441 14.78 -13.17 40.44
CA ALA A 441 14.85 -14.23 41.45
C ALA A 441 16.23 -14.19 42.14
N ALA A 442 16.24 -14.21 43.47
CA ALA A 442 17.44 -13.97 44.27
C ALA A 442 18.25 -15.25 44.54
N VAL A 443 19.58 -15.15 44.47
CA VAL A 443 20.52 -16.06 45.13
C VAL A 443 21.60 -15.24 45.85
N ARG A 444 21.94 -15.63 47.07
CA ARG A 444 22.94 -14.97 47.95
C ARG A 444 24.36 -15.47 47.66
N SER A 445 25.34 -14.82 48.32
CA SER A 445 26.74 -15.24 48.51
C SER A 445 27.69 -14.79 47.38
N THR A 446 28.91 -14.27 47.62
CA THR A 446 29.63 -13.74 48.82
C THR A 446 30.90 -13.04 48.31
N ALA A 447 31.34 -11.95 48.95
CA ALA A 447 32.71 -11.38 48.97
C ALA A 447 33.56 -11.39 47.66
N SER A 448 34.15 -10.27 47.22
CA SER A 448 35.12 -9.49 48.00
C SER A 448 35.53 -8.18 47.29
N VAL A 449 36.28 -7.34 48.00
CA VAL A 449 36.64 -5.97 47.61
C VAL A 449 37.82 -5.90 46.64
N ALA A 450 37.70 -5.06 45.61
CA ALA A 450 38.82 -4.35 44.99
C ALA A 450 38.34 -2.98 44.47
N THR A 451 39.13 -1.93 44.64
CA THR A 451 38.77 -0.53 44.33
C THR A 451 39.71 0.07 43.30
N ALA A 452 39.19 1.03 42.51
CA ALA A 452 39.86 1.96 41.58
C ALA A 452 39.92 1.55 40.08
N PRO A 453 40.02 2.51 39.15
CA PRO A 453 39.52 3.89 39.16
C PRO A 453 38.44 4.14 38.07
N ALA A 454 37.79 5.31 38.06
CA ALA A 454 36.83 5.67 37.03
C ALA A 454 37.53 6.08 35.70
N PRO A 455 37.02 5.65 34.52
CA PRO A 455 37.41 6.22 33.25
C PRO A 455 36.54 7.44 32.90
N ASP A 456 37.09 8.64 33.06
CA ASP A 456 36.56 9.86 32.43
C ASP A 456 36.85 9.82 30.92
N SER A 457 35.96 9.18 30.15
CA SER A 457 35.89 9.34 28.69
C SER A 457 34.49 8.98 28.20
N SER A 458 33.59 9.96 28.17
CA SER A 458 32.28 9.77 27.54
C SER A 458 32.46 9.54 26.04
N VAL A 459 31.81 8.51 25.50
CA VAL A 459 31.82 8.23 24.04
C VAL A 459 31.01 9.29 23.29
N LEU A 460 30.09 9.95 24.01
CA LEU A 460 29.30 11.07 23.53
C LEU A 460 30.14 12.34 23.38
N THR A 461 29.88 13.10 22.32
CA THR A 461 30.43 14.45 22.20
C THR A 461 29.86 15.36 23.29
N PRO A 462 30.61 16.39 23.77
CA PRO A 462 30.09 17.36 24.74
C PRO A 462 28.79 18.04 24.28
N GLN A 463 28.62 18.19 22.96
CA GLN A 463 27.41 18.73 22.35
C GLN A 463 26.21 17.78 22.49
N ALA A 464 26.39 16.46 22.30
CA ALA A 464 25.33 15.48 22.51
C ALA A 464 24.91 15.39 24.00
N VAL A 465 25.89 15.46 24.91
CA VAL A 465 25.66 15.52 26.36
C VAL A 465 24.82 16.74 26.75
N GLU A 466 25.11 17.92 26.17
CA GLU A 466 24.33 19.13 26.48
C GLU A 466 22.91 19.08 25.90
N GLN A 467 22.72 18.52 24.70
CA GLN A 467 21.39 18.30 24.11
C GLN A 467 20.52 17.36 24.97
N VAL A 468 21.11 16.33 25.58
CA VAL A 468 20.42 15.46 26.55
C VAL A 468 19.92 16.26 27.76
N ARG A 469 20.75 17.14 28.33
CA ARG A 469 20.36 18.01 29.45
C ARG A 469 19.26 18.98 29.06
N GLU A 470 19.39 19.62 27.90
CA GLU A 470 18.42 20.57 27.37
C GLU A 470 17.03 19.91 27.24
N LEU A 471 16.94 18.77 26.56
CA LEU A 471 15.68 18.04 26.35
C LEU A 471 15.02 17.63 27.68
N LEU A 472 15.80 17.13 28.65
CA LEU A 472 15.29 16.75 29.96
C LEU A 472 14.83 17.97 30.78
N SER A 473 15.54 19.10 30.71
CA SER A 473 15.16 20.34 31.41
C SER A 473 13.84 20.93 30.89
N GLN A 474 13.53 20.70 29.61
CA GLN A 474 12.26 21.07 28.97
C GLN A 474 11.14 20.05 29.26
N GLY A 475 11.43 18.96 29.99
CA GLY A 475 10.46 17.93 30.38
C GLY A 475 10.15 16.92 29.28
N TYR A 476 11.00 16.82 28.25
CA TYR A 476 10.84 15.86 27.16
C TYR A 476 11.47 14.51 27.48
N ARG A 477 10.89 13.42 26.95
CA ARG A 477 11.52 12.10 27.01
C ARG A 477 12.58 11.99 25.93
N ILE A 478 13.62 11.23 26.23
CA ILE A 478 14.68 10.88 25.28
C ILE A 478 14.40 9.50 24.70
N GLY A 479 14.61 9.35 23.41
CA GLY A 479 14.68 8.07 22.71
C GLY A 479 15.94 7.98 21.84
N LEU A 480 16.31 6.76 21.49
CA LEU A 480 17.37 6.48 20.53
C LEU A 480 16.85 5.63 19.38
N GLU A 481 17.39 5.89 18.20
CA GLU A 481 17.23 5.05 17.03
C GLU A 481 18.58 4.80 16.36
N HIS A 482 18.77 3.60 15.82
CA HIS A 482 19.93 3.17 15.06
C HIS A 482 19.56 2.79 13.62
N ALA A 483 20.53 2.79 12.72
CA ALA A 483 20.37 2.40 11.33
C ALA A 483 21.71 1.95 10.70
N ASP A 484 21.72 0.74 10.13
CA ASP A 484 22.77 0.31 9.20
C ASP A 484 22.87 1.24 7.98
N GLU A 485 23.96 1.15 7.21
CA GLU A 485 24.21 2.06 6.08
C GLU A 485 23.09 2.04 5.02
N ARG A 486 22.47 0.87 4.77
CA ARG A 486 21.38 0.74 3.80
C ARG A 486 20.10 1.38 4.35
N ARG A 487 19.81 1.17 5.62
CA ARG A 487 18.69 1.76 6.37
C ARG A 487 18.80 3.28 6.44
N TYR A 488 19.98 3.80 6.71
CA TYR A 488 20.28 5.22 6.75
C TYR A 488 19.99 5.89 5.39
N ARG A 489 20.45 5.29 4.29
CA ARG A 489 20.18 5.77 2.92
C ARG A 489 18.68 5.81 2.56
N THR A 490 17.84 5.02 3.21
CA THR A 490 16.37 5.01 3.00
C THR A 490 15.60 5.69 4.13
N SER A 491 16.28 6.41 5.05
CA SER A 491 15.69 7.02 6.24
C SER A 491 14.85 6.06 7.10
N SER A 492 15.19 4.78 7.10
CA SER A 492 14.52 3.72 7.87
C SER A 492 15.26 3.46 9.16
N TRP A 493 14.73 3.96 10.28
CA TRP A 493 15.40 3.88 11.59
C TRP A 493 14.75 2.83 12.49
N GLN A 494 15.54 2.17 13.33
CA GLN A 494 15.08 1.18 14.33
C GLN A 494 15.25 1.74 15.74
N SER A 495 14.25 1.65 16.60
CA SER A 495 14.37 2.14 17.98
C SER A 495 15.21 1.19 18.84
N CYS A 496 16.15 1.75 19.60
CA CYS A 496 16.98 1.06 20.59
C CYS A 496 16.19 0.65 21.87
N GLY A 497 14.86 0.75 21.86
CA GLY A 497 14.01 0.49 23.02
C GLY A 497 13.68 1.74 23.84
N PRO A 498 12.79 1.62 24.85
CA PRO A 498 12.38 2.73 25.69
C PRO A 498 13.45 3.08 26.72
N ILE A 499 14.00 4.30 26.65
CA ILE A 499 14.84 4.85 27.70
C ILE A 499 13.93 5.42 28.80
N GLU A 500 14.05 4.87 30.01
CA GLU A 500 13.28 5.24 31.21
C GLU A 500 14.14 6.05 32.19
N ALA A 501 14.98 6.94 31.66
CA ALA A 501 15.85 7.82 32.44
C ALA A 501 15.02 8.89 33.19
N LYS A 502 15.29 9.05 34.49
CA LYS A 502 14.70 10.08 35.37
C LYS A 502 15.62 11.28 35.54
N ASP A 503 16.91 11.11 35.28
CA ASP A 503 17.90 12.19 35.28
C ASP A 503 18.86 12.10 34.08
N ALA A 504 19.70 13.14 33.94
CA ALA A 504 20.64 13.23 32.82
C ALA A 504 21.77 12.18 32.88
N ARG A 505 22.14 11.66 34.05
CA ARG A 505 23.19 10.63 34.17
C ARG A 505 22.68 9.28 33.70
N GLU A 506 21.47 8.89 34.10
CA GLU A 506 20.81 7.69 33.58
C GLU A 506 20.64 7.76 32.06
N ALA A 507 20.25 8.94 31.53
CA ALA A 507 20.12 9.14 30.08
C ALA A 507 21.47 9.01 29.35
N ILE A 508 22.52 9.70 29.82
CA ILE A 508 23.87 9.65 29.25
C ILE A 508 24.41 8.20 29.25
N SER A 509 24.25 7.47 30.36
CA SER A 509 24.70 6.08 30.47
C SER A 509 23.96 5.15 29.52
N ALA A 510 22.64 5.32 29.35
CA ALA A 510 21.86 4.56 28.37
C ALA A 510 22.27 4.88 26.93
N LEU A 511 22.59 6.15 26.63
CA LEU A 511 23.15 6.56 25.34
C LEU A 511 24.49 5.86 25.06
N GLU A 512 25.43 5.89 26.01
CA GLU A 512 26.75 5.27 25.84
C GLU A 512 26.66 3.75 25.65
N ALA A 513 25.74 3.09 26.35
CA ALA A 513 25.45 1.66 26.14
C ALA A 513 24.98 1.38 24.71
N SER A 514 24.01 2.14 24.20
CA SER A 514 23.54 2.00 22.81
C SER A 514 24.60 2.37 21.77
N LEU A 515 25.45 3.37 22.01
CA LEU A 515 26.55 3.70 21.11
C LEU A 515 27.55 2.55 20.98
N ASN A 516 27.88 1.88 22.08
CA ASN A 516 28.74 0.69 22.05
C ASN A 516 28.06 -0.49 21.32
N GLU A 517 26.79 -0.76 21.63
CA GLU A 517 26.00 -1.85 21.02
C GLU A 517 25.89 -1.68 19.49
N TYR A 518 25.68 -0.45 19.03
CA TYR A 518 25.49 -0.10 17.61
C TYR A 518 26.70 0.63 17.00
N SER A 519 27.91 0.38 17.50
CA SER A 519 29.16 1.11 17.12
C SER A 519 29.53 1.09 15.62
N GLY A 520 28.95 0.17 14.83
CA GLY A 520 29.08 0.10 13.38
C GLY A 520 27.95 0.77 12.58
N GLU A 521 27.00 1.43 13.25
CA GLU A 521 25.78 1.98 12.65
C GLU A 521 25.63 3.49 12.90
N TYR A 522 24.73 4.12 12.14
CA TYR A 522 24.28 5.48 12.42
C TYR A 522 23.37 5.44 13.65
N VAL A 523 23.62 6.29 14.65
CA VAL A 523 22.75 6.42 15.83
C VAL A 523 22.28 7.86 15.98
N ARG A 524 20.99 8.05 16.26
CA ARG A 524 20.38 9.37 16.46
C ARG A 524 19.62 9.49 17.78
N LEU A 525 19.83 10.64 18.42
CA LEU A 525 19.10 11.13 19.58
C LEU A 525 17.75 11.71 19.14
N ILE A 526 16.69 11.40 19.90
CA ILE A 526 15.33 11.89 19.65
C ILE A 526 14.75 12.51 20.92
N GLY A 527 14.28 13.74 20.82
CA GLY A 527 13.45 14.39 21.84
C GLY A 527 11.97 14.14 21.58
N ILE A 528 11.22 13.70 22.59
CA ILE A 528 9.79 13.35 22.49
C ILE A 528 8.99 14.19 23.49
N ASP A 529 8.11 15.03 22.95
CA ASP A 529 7.08 15.71 23.74
C ASP A 529 5.94 14.74 24.04
N THR A 530 5.87 14.29 25.28
CA THR A 530 4.86 13.33 25.76
C THR A 530 3.46 13.94 25.89
N LYS A 531 3.35 15.27 26.01
CA LYS A 531 2.07 15.99 26.10
C LYS A 531 1.48 16.20 24.71
N ALA A 532 2.29 16.75 23.79
CA ALA A 532 1.89 16.97 22.39
C ALA A 532 1.98 15.70 21.51
N LYS A 533 2.54 14.60 22.03
CA LYS A 533 2.71 13.30 21.35
C LYS A 533 3.45 13.40 20.02
N ARG A 534 4.49 14.25 19.96
CA ARG A 534 5.31 14.49 18.77
C ARG A 534 6.80 14.43 19.09
N ARG A 535 7.60 14.17 18.06
CA ARG A 535 9.04 14.39 18.12
C ARG A 535 9.31 15.90 18.06
N VAL A 536 10.25 16.37 18.87
CA VAL A 536 10.64 17.80 18.96
C VAL A 536 12.09 18.03 18.56
N ARG A 537 12.91 16.97 18.50
CA ARG A 537 14.30 17.02 18.02
C ARG A 537 14.71 15.66 17.49
N GLU A 538 15.48 15.65 16.42
CA GLU A 538 16.20 14.47 15.92
C GLU A 538 17.64 14.93 15.61
N THR A 539 18.66 14.21 16.08
CA THR A 539 20.06 14.59 15.84
C THR A 539 20.95 13.36 15.79
N ILE A 540 21.71 13.19 14.71
CA ILE A 540 22.67 12.09 14.56
C ILE A 540 23.84 12.34 15.52
N ILE A 541 24.09 11.37 16.40
CA ILE A 541 25.15 11.43 17.42
C ILE A 541 26.30 10.46 17.13
N GLN A 542 26.11 9.51 16.20
CA GLN A 542 27.15 8.60 15.71
C GLN A 542 26.94 8.29 14.22
N GLN A 543 28.06 8.11 13.51
CA GLN A 543 28.11 7.59 12.15
C GLN A 543 29.12 6.42 12.10
N PRO A 544 28.94 5.41 11.23
CA PRO A 544 29.92 4.34 11.07
C PRO A 544 31.28 4.91 10.67
N HIS A 545 32.36 4.46 11.32
CA HIS A 545 33.71 4.82 10.88
C HIS A 545 33.95 4.33 9.45
N ALA A 546 34.36 5.24 8.56
CA ALA A 546 34.84 4.89 7.24
C ALA A 546 35.99 3.89 7.35
N LYS A 547 35.94 2.79 6.58
CA LYS A 547 37.04 1.82 6.52
C LYS A 547 38.28 2.52 5.97
N ASN A 548 39.28 2.71 6.82
CA ASN A 548 40.60 3.17 6.40
C ASN A 548 41.23 2.19 5.41
N GLY A 549 41.42 2.63 4.18
CA GLY A 549 42.12 1.94 3.10
C GLY A 549 41.81 2.63 1.77
N SER A 550 42.78 3.17 1.02
CA SER A 550 44.24 3.22 1.24
C SER A 550 44.86 4.29 0.32
N ARG A 551 45.92 4.96 0.81
CA ARG A 551 46.94 5.77 0.08
C ARG A 551 46.53 6.45 -1.23
#